data_AF-A0A4P9Y6P9-F1
#
_entry.id   AF-A0A4P9Y6P9-F1
#
_cell.length_a   1.000
_cell.length_b   1.000
_cell.length_c   1.000
_cell.angle_alpha   90.00
_cell.angle_beta   90.00
_cell.angle_gamma   90.00
#
_symmetry.space_group_name_H-M   'P 1'
#
loop_
_entity.id
_entity.type
_entity.pdbx_description
1 polymer ?
#
loop_
_entity_poly.entity_id
_entity_poly.type
_entity_poly.pdbx_seq_one_letter_code
_entity_poly.pdbx_strand_id
1 'polypeptide(L)'
;YIDTAVDTSPTASRGWYWMICNEFGYWQTSPRDSRTPLRSRLITLQSDLDSCPYVFPGGPNKGQVDTLNLKHLGQTGVINRLLYVNGELDPWRRLSVSAPDSIFPTADQSLTPRYVIPGGSHCKDLGFAQ
;
A
#
# COMPACT_ATOMS: atom_id res chain seq x y z
N TYR A 1 20.20 -19.72 -5.20
CA TYR A 1 19.39 -18.71 -5.90
C TYR A 1 20.00 -17.35 -5.57
N ILE A 2 21.03 -16.96 -6.32
CA ILE A 2 21.82 -15.73 -6.11
C ILE A 2 22.08 -15.11 -7.47
N ASP A 3 20.99 -14.77 -8.14
CA ASP A 3 21.05 -13.89 -9.30
C ASP A 3 21.06 -12.45 -8.77
N THR A 4 22.13 -11.71 -9.06
CA THR A 4 22.33 -10.31 -8.69
C THR A 4 22.17 -9.37 -9.89
N ALA A 5 21.74 -9.88 -11.05
CA ALA A 5 21.47 -9.05 -12.22
C ALA A 5 20.20 -8.22 -11.98
N VAL A 6 20.27 -6.92 -12.27
CA VAL A 6 19.08 -6.07 -12.33
C VAL A 6 18.31 -6.46 -13.58
N ASP A 7 17.26 -7.25 -13.40
CA ASP A 7 16.30 -7.54 -14.46
C ASP A 7 15.53 -6.25 -14.80
N THR A 8 15.85 -5.67 -15.95
CA THR A 8 15.21 -4.47 -16.50
C THR A 8 13.93 -4.79 -17.28
N SER A 9 13.51 -6.05 -17.34
CA SER A 9 12.25 -6.46 -17.96
C SER A 9 11.06 -6.18 -17.02
N PRO A 10 9.79 -6.27 -17.46
CA PRO A 10 8.60 -5.95 -16.66
C PRO A 10 8.33 -6.89 -15.46
N THR A 11 9.37 -7.47 -14.85
CA THR A 11 9.29 -8.37 -13.70
C THR A 11 8.97 -7.68 -12.40
N ALA A 12 9.25 -6.38 -12.25
CA ALA A 12 8.80 -5.62 -11.06
C ALA A 12 7.28 -5.68 -10.90
N SER A 13 6.54 -5.54 -12.01
CA SER A 13 5.07 -5.63 -12.02
C SER A 13 4.59 -7.03 -11.65
N ARG A 14 5.25 -8.08 -12.17
CA ARG A 14 4.91 -9.48 -11.83
C ARG A 14 5.23 -9.81 -10.37
N GLY A 15 6.34 -9.32 -9.85
CA GLY A 15 6.73 -9.45 -8.44
C GLY A 15 5.76 -8.70 -7.50
N TRP A 16 5.37 -7.49 -7.86
CA TRP A 16 4.33 -6.75 -7.15
C TRP A 16 3.00 -7.52 -7.14
N TYR A 17 2.60 -8.06 -8.29
CA TYR A 17 1.39 -8.86 -8.39
C TYR A 17 1.45 -10.13 -7.54
N TRP A 18 2.60 -10.80 -7.49
CA TRP A 18 2.83 -11.92 -6.59
C TRP A 18 2.66 -11.51 -5.13
N MET A 19 3.27 -10.40 -4.71
CA MET A 19 3.15 -9.91 -3.32
C MET A 19 1.70 -9.57 -2.96
N ILE A 20 0.91 -9.01 -3.88
CA ILE A 20 -0.53 -8.78 -3.66
C ILE A 20 -1.29 -10.12 -3.53
N CYS A 21 -1.06 -11.06 -4.44
CA CYS A 21 -1.72 -12.37 -4.44
C CYS A 21 -1.28 -13.29 -3.28
N ASN A 22 -0.17 -12.98 -2.60
CA ASN A 22 0.40 -13.81 -1.53
C ASN A 22 0.30 -13.19 -0.13
N GLU A 23 0.62 -11.90 0.02
CA GLU A 23 0.76 -11.24 1.32
C GLU A 23 -0.12 -10.01 1.45
N PHE A 24 0.07 -9.01 0.60
CA PHE A 24 -0.49 -7.66 0.81
C PHE A 24 -2.00 -7.57 0.58
N GLY A 25 -2.55 -8.30 -0.39
CA GLY A 25 -3.97 -8.21 -0.74
C GLY A 25 -4.42 -6.80 -1.12
N TYR A 26 -3.51 -5.95 -1.61
CA TYR A 26 -3.79 -4.57 -1.97
C TYR A 26 -4.48 -4.45 -3.33
N TRP A 27 -5.80 -4.27 -3.32
CA TRP A 27 -6.64 -4.17 -4.53
C TRP A 27 -7.37 -2.83 -4.62
N GLN A 28 -7.31 -2.18 -5.79
CA GLN A 28 -7.90 -0.86 -6.01
C GLN A 28 -9.28 -0.97 -6.67
N THR A 29 -10.29 -1.45 -5.96
CA THR A 29 -11.63 -1.74 -6.53
C THR A 29 -12.40 -0.47 -6.94
N SER A 30 -13.44 -0.62 -7.76
CA SER A 30 -14.35 0.49 -8.10
C SER A 30 -15.01 1.11 -6.85
N PRO A 31 -15.17 2.44 -6.78
CA PRO A 31 -15.89 3.09 -5.68
C PRO A 31 -17.36 2.62 -5.61
N ARG A 32 -17.79 2.13 -4.45
CA ARG A 32 -19.17 1.62 -4.25
C ARG A 32 -20.22 2.73 -4.38
N ASP A 33 -19.96 3.88 -3.77
CA ASP A 33 -20.96 4.94 -3.56
C ASP A 33 -20.82 6.14 -4.52
N SER A 34 -20.08 5.98 -5.62
CA SER A 34 -19.96 7.04 -6.64
C SER A 34 -21.05 6.92 -7.69
N ARG A 35 -21.79 8.01 -7.95
CA ARG A 35 -22.75 8.09 -9.07
C ARG A 35 -22.04 8.02 -10.43
N THR A 36 -20.82 8.52 -10.50
CA THR A 36 -19.95 8.54 -11.69
C THR A 36 -18.56 8.02 -11.29
N PRO A 37 -18.37 6.68 -11.19
CA PRO A 37 -17.09 6.12 -10.75
C PRO A 37 -16.02 6.32 -11.84
N LEU A 38 -14.81 6.73 -11.44
CA LEU A 38 -13.67 6.85 -12.34
C LEU A 38 -13.14 5.49 -12.82
N ARG A 39 -13.44 4.42 -12.08
CA ARG A 39 -13.03 3.04 -12.40
C ARG A 39 -14.26 2.19 -12.67
N SER A 40 -14.21 1.36 -13.72
CA SER A 40 -15.32 0.47 -14.12
C SER A 40 -15.88 -0.32 -12.94
N ARG A 41 -17.22 -0.37 -12.82
CA ARG A 41 -17.93 -1.13 -11.78
C ARG A 41 -17.68 -2.63 -11.82
N LEU A 42 -17.20 -3.14 -12.97
CA LEU A 42 -16.86 -4.54 -13.13
C LEU A 42 -15.60 -4.94 -12.36
N ILE A 43 -14.76 -3.97 -11.99
CA ILE A 43 -13.53 -4.27 -11.26
C ILE A 43 -13.80 -4.26 -9.76
N THR A 44 -14.20 -5.44 -9.31
CA THR A 44 -14.54 -5.80 -7.93
C THR A 44 -13.35 -6.51 -7.27
N LEU A 45 -13.44 -6.69 -5.94
CA LEU A 45 -12.46 -7.51 -5.23
C LEU A 45 -12.43 -8.94 -5.80
N GLN A 46 -13.60 -9.51 -6.11
CA GLN A 46 -13.67 -10.87 -6.63
C GLN A 46 -12.98 -10.99 -7.98
N SER A 47 -13.21 -10.06 -8.91
CA SER A 47 -12.52 -10.08 -10.21
C SER A 47 -11.01 -9.94 -10.09
N ASP A 48 -10.54 -9.15 -9.12
CA ASP A 48 -9.10 -9.02 -8.83
C ASP A 48 -8.56 -10.33 -8.21
N LEU A 49 -9.27 -10.99 -7.30
CA LEU A 49 -8.85 -12.28 -6.72
C LEU A 49 -8.85 -13.43 -7.74
N ASP A 50 -9.84 -13.46 -8.63
CA ASP A 50 -9.96 -14.49 -9.67
C ASP A 50 -8.75 -14.49 -10.60
N SER A 51 -8.06 -13.35 -10.75
CA SER A 51 -6.85 -13.24 -11.57
C SER A 51 -5.63 -13.99 -11.03
N CYS A 52 -5.49 -14.13 -9.70
CA CYS A 52 -4.33 -14.71 -9.06
C CYS A 52 -4.03 -16.15 -9.55
N PRO A 53 -4.99 -17.10 -9.56
CA PRO A 53 -4.75 -18.45 -10.06
C PRO A 53 -4.46 -18.50 -11.57
N TYR A 54 -4.93 -17.53 -12.37
CA TYR A 54 -4.58 -17.46 -13.79
C TYR A 54 -3.14 -17.00 -14.01
N VAL A 55 -2.67 -16.02 -13.23
CA VAL A 55 -1.32 -15.46 -13.35
C VAL A 55 -0.28 -16.36 -12.66
N PHE A 56 -0.67 -17.06 -11.59
CA PHE A 56 0.19 -17.95 -10.80
C PHE A 56 -0.46 -19.32 -10.58
N PRO A 57 -0.50 -20.19 -11.61
CA PRO A 57 -1.07 -21.53 -11.49
C PRO A 57 -0.37 -22.35 -10.39
N GLY A 58 -1.15 -22.91 -9.45
CA GLY A 58 -0.63 -23.64 -8.28
C GLY A 58 0.03 -22.75 -7.22
N GLY A 59 -0.01 -21.43 -7.41
CA GLY A 59 0.52 -20.43 -6.49
C GLY A 59 -0.55 -19.91 -5.51
N PRO A 60 -0.25 -18.78 -4.85
CA PRO A 60 -1.15 -18.16 -3.90
C PRO A 60 -2.33 -17.46 -4.61
N ASN A 61 -3.52 -17.60 -4.03
CA ASN A 61 -4.78 -17.15 -4.61
C ASN A 61 -5.37 -15.90 -3.92
N LYS A 62 -4.79 -15.49 -2.78
CA LYS A 62 -5.19 -14.29 -2.03
C LYS A 62 -4.10 -13.91 -1.03
N GLY A 63 -4.00 -12.61 -0.74
CA GLY A 63 -3.11 -12.09 0.30
C GLY A 63 -3.43 -12.61 1.70
N GLN A 64 -2.41 -12.92 2.48
CA GLN A 64 -2.50 -13.26 3.90
C GLN A 64 -2.55 -12.01 4.80
N VAL A 65 -3.55 -11.15 4.57
CA VAL A 65 -3.65 -9.81 5.14
C VAL A 65 -3.65 -9.81 6.68
N ASP A 66 -4.39 -10.73 7.31
CA ASP A 66 -4.46 -10.80 8.77
C ASP A 66 -3.11 -11.18 9.39
N THR A 67 -2.42 -12.17 8.82
CA THR A 67 -1.07 -12.57 9.24
C THR A 67 -0.09 -11.41 9.11
N LEU A 68 -0.13 -10.70 7.99
CA LEU A 68 0.73 -9.54 7.74
C LEU A 68 0.46 -8.41 8.76
N ASN A 69 -0.81 -8.09 8.97
CA ASN A 69 -1.22 -7.05 9.93
C ASN A 69 -0.82 -7.42 11.36
N LEU A 70 -1.02 -8.67 11.78
CA LEU A 70 -0.58 -9.15 13.09
C LEU A 70 0.94 -9.03 13.25
N LYS A 71 1.70 -9.43 12.22
CA LYS A 71 3.17 -9.34 12.23
C LYS A 71 3.69 -7.90 12.28
N HIS A 72 3.01 -6.98 11.61
CA HIS A 72 3.45 -5.59 11.46
C HIS A 72 2.60 -4.59 12.26
N LEU A 73 1.92 -5.07 13.32
CA LEU A 73 1.11 -4.30 14.27
C LEU A 73 -0.15 -3.63 13.69
N GLY A 74 -0.38 -3.74 12.38
CA GLY A 74 -1.54 -3.21 11.67
C GLY A 74 -1.82 -1.76 12.07
N GLN A 75 -3.09 -1.47 12.35
CA GLN A 75 -3.54 -0.16 12.78
C GLN A 75 -3.41 0.09 14.29
N THR A 76 -2.80 -0.83 15.04
CA THR A 76 -2.70 -0.76 16.52
C THR A 76 -1.29 -0.48 17.02
N GLY A 77 -0.29 -0.51 16.13
CA GLY A 77 1.10 -0.35 16.49
C GLY A 77 1.57 1.09 16.67
N VAL A 78 2.49 1.27 17.60
CA VAL A 78 3.37 2.44 17.68
C VAL A 78 4.81 1.94 17.63
N ILE A 79 5.61 2.53 16.75
CA ILE A 79 7.03 2.18 16.56
C ILE A 79 7.87 3.41 16.89
N ASN A 80 8.81 3.25 17.82
CA ASN A 80 9.74 4.32 18.21
C ASN A 80 10.91 4.44 17.23
N ARG A 81 11.50 5.63 17.15
CA ARG A 81 12.64 5.98 16.27
C ARG A 81 12.26 5.88 14.79
N LEU A 82 11.04 6.30 14.46
CA LEU A 82 10.51 6.24 13.11
C LEU A 82 9.87 7.58 12.73
N LEU A 83 10.39 8.21 11.69
CA LEU A 83 9.80 9.40 11.08
C LEU A 83 8.82 8.98 9.99
N TYR A 84 7.57 9.42 10.10
CA TYR A 84 6.59 9.27 9.02
C TYR A 84 6.45 10.60 8.27
N VAL A 85 6.69 10.58 6.97
CA VAL A 85 6.47 11.74 6.09
C VAL A 85 5.44 11.39 5.04
N ASN A 86 4.48 12.27 4.80
CA ASN A 86 3.48 12.13 3.74
C ASN A 86 3.30 13.46 2.99
N GLY A 87 2.94 13.39 1.72
CA GLY A 87 2.46 14.55 0.97
C GLY A 87 0.98 14.85 1.27
N GLU A 88 0.60 16.12 1.37
CA GLU A 88 -0.80 16.51 1.55
C GLU A 88 -1.71 16.02 0.41
N LEU A 89 -1.21 16.07 -0.82
CA LEU A 89 -1.93 15.69 -2.05
C LEU A 89 -1.69 14.23 -2.46
N ASP A 90 -0.90 13.48 -1.69
CA ASP A 90 -0.63 12.08 -1.98
C ASP A 90 -1.87 11.21 -1.68
N PRO A 91 -2.46 10.51 -2.68
CA PRO A 91 -3.59 9.61 -2.43
C PRO A 91 -3.24 8.49 -1.43
N TRP A 92 -1.95 8.11 -1.35
CA TRP A 92 -1.47 7.08 -0.43
C TRP A 92 -1.48 7.52 1.03
N ARG A 93 -1.54 8.84 1.31
CA ARG A 93 -1.65 9.37 2.69
C ARG A 93 -2.87 8.82 3.43
N ARG A 94 -3.97 8.57 2.71
CA ARG A 94 -5.21 8.01 3.30
C ARG A 94 -5.03 6.61 3.89
N LEU A 95 -3.97 5.90 3.51
CA LEU A 95 -3.65 4.56 4.01
C LEU A 95 -2.55 4.57 5.10
N SER A 96 -2.08 5.76 5.51
CA SER A 96 -0.97 5.89 6.47
C SER A 96 -1.45 6.39 7.85
N VAL A 97 -0.51 6.44 8.80
CA VAL A 97 -0.70 7.01 10.14
C VAL A 97 -1.08 8.51 10.13
N SER A 98 -0.89 9.18 8.99
CA SER A 98 -1.15 10.61 8.77
C SER A 98 -2.45 10.87 7.99
N ALA A 99 -3.30 9.86 7.84
CA ALA A 99 -4.64 10.04 7.28
C ALA A 99 -5.44 11.07 8.10
N PRO A 100 -6.23 11.95 7.48
CA PRO A 100 -7.07 12.91 8.22
C PRO A 100 -8.05 12.25 9.20
N ASP A 101 -8.50 11.05 8.84
CA ASP A 101 -9.40 10.16 9.59
C ASP A 101 -8.64 8.97 10.21
N SER A 102 -7.33 9.15 10.47
CA SER A 102 -6.46 8.12 11.03
C SER A 102 -7.00 7.59 12.36
N ILE A 103 -7.15 6.26 12.42
CA ILE A 103 -7.49 5.52 13.64
C ILE A 103 -6.25 4.92 14.32
N PHE A 104 -5.05 5.20 13.81
CA PHE A 104 -3.81 4.73 14.43
C PHE A 104 -3.62 5.41 15.79
N PRO A 105 -3.04 4.71 16.78
CA PRO A 105 -2.80 5.28 18.09
C PRO A 105 -1.98 6.58 18.01
N THR A 106 -2.25 7.50 18.93
CA THR A 106 -1.38 8.66 19.12
C THR A 106 -0.01 8.17 19.59
N ALA A 107 1.04 8.55 18.87
CA ALA A 107 2.43 8.25 19.24
C ALA A 107 3.08 9.47 19.87
N ASP A 108 4.08 9.23 20.72
CA ASP A 108 4.97 10.29 21.20
C ASP A 108 5.73 10.90 20.01
N GLN A 109 5.47 12.17 19.72
CA GLN A 109 6.06 12.88 18.58
C GLN A 109 7.58 13.06 18.72
N SER A 110 8.14 12.96 19.94
CA SER A 110 9.58 13.01 20.14
C SER A 110 10.30 11.72 19.69
N LEU A 111 9.58 10.59 19.68
CA LEU A 111 10.11 9.29 19.26
C LEU A 111 9.63 8.88 17.87
N THR A 112 8.43 9.31 17.50
CA THR A 112 7.74 8.92 16.27
C THR A 112 7.08 10.14 15.59
N PRO A 113 7.88 11.12 15.14
CA PRO A 113 7.36 12.32 14.50
C PRO A 113 6.58 11.97 13.22
N ARG A 114 5.46 12.67 13.00
CA ARG A 114 4.64 12.59 11.78
C ARG A 114 4.61 13.95 11.10
N TYR A 115 5.05 14.02 9.85
CA TYR A 115 5.10 15.26 9.07
C TYR A 115 4.28 15.13 7.78
N VAL A 116 3.46 16.15 7.51
CA VAL A 116 2.72 16.26 6.25
C VAL A 116 3.25 17.47 5.50
N ILE A 117 3.76 17.28 4.29
CA ILE A 117 4.27 18.34 3.43
C ILE A 117 3.09 19.05 2.76
N PRO A 118 2.84 20.35 3.06
CA PRO A 118 1.78 21.12 2.40
C PRO A 118 2.00 21.15 0.89
N GLY A 119 0.95 20.87 0.11
CA GLY A 119 1.04 20.73 -1.35
C GLY A 119 1.91 19.58 -1.86
N GLY A 120 2.49 18.76 -0.97
CA GLY A 120 3.38 17.67 -1.34
C GLY A 120 2.65 16.51 -2.03
N SER A 121 3.28 15.94 -3.07
CA SER A 121 2.84 14.71 -3.74
C SER A 121 3.54 13.48 -3.15
N HIS A 122 3.42 12.33 -3.83
CA HIS A 122 3.99 11.05 -3.38
C HIS A 122 5.50 11.13 -3.15
N CYS A 123 5.92 10.86 -1.91
CA CYS A 123 7.32 10.82 -1.47
C CYS A 123 8.14 12.07 -1.86
N LYS A 124 7.51 13.26 -1.80
CA LYS A 124 8.12 14.53 -2.25
C LYS A 124 9.42 14.87 -1.51
N ASP A 125 9.55 14.46 -0.25
CA ASP A 125 10.74 14.58 0.59
C ASP A 125 11.97 13.83 0.06
N LEU A 126 11.77 12.74 -0.67
CA LEU A 126 12.86 11.97 -1.29
C LEU A 126 13.26 12.50 -2.67
N GLY A 127 12.46 13.42 -3.23
CA GLY A 127 12.80 14.10 -4.48
C GLY A 127 13.91 15.11 -4.27
N PHE A 128 14.64 15.42 -5.34
CA PHE A 128 15.61 16.52 -5.32
C PHE A 128 14.91 17.84 -4.97
N ALA A 129 15.54 18.64 -4.11
CA ALA A 129 15.13 20.02 -3.87
C ALA A 129 15.17 20.77 -5.20
N GLN A 130 14.02 21.34 -5.59
CA GLN A 130 13.96 22.38 -6.62
C GLN A 130 13.87 23.72 -5.92
#